data_AF-A0A229S546-F1
#
_entry.id   AF-A0A229S546-F1
#
_cell.length_a   1.000
_cell.length_b   1.000
_cell.length_c   1.000
_cell.angle_alpha   90.00
_cell.angle_beta   90.00
_cell.angle_gamma   90.00
#
_symmetry.space_group_name_H-M   'P 1'
#
loop_
_entity.id
_entity.type
_entity.pdbx_description
1 polymer ?
#
loop_
_entity_poly.entity_id
_entity_poly.type
_entity_poly.pdbx_seq_one_letter_code
_entity_poly.pdbx_strand_id
1 'polypeptide(L)'
;MAAVLAVGAVTYTGSATSAYADVQVVKDAKKAADGKEYWVQNHLVSKDVAASRSADGQRKKWLLVWAGDENIADTLVKDIKNLPGSLGGGLNKIKNALPGPDFLAVIDATQGSPTYGKVVNTATVGPLVENEPHHMQYVWHKGDTIYAGALFAAATYAFDVSALPQLKLKGVSLPTQTLGGSVPDAYWVLKDGTAYGTYMGGPVVPGPHTYANGSTVVGNGFAGSPGEVVHFDQNAQVLSESPAATPQGDNKKLCDNLPQLDKPTCANPHGIQAREDLNTLVTSDYAEPRNIILDPVKQPSPYLRRPTVRTWDISDRNKPKLKAVSYLPDGPRADPADPLHAESRAVMETTVTNLPGHKGAFAQTMQGGAVFYTPDITAKEPHWIQVFDDGAANKAIHPNNDSNGGGSNGGWIQTSPDDKYLYRAITGRSKGALGPDDPGTTGGVYVLDIQKLLAAGDKVENINGRIDTKEKSQQGGGGDLPTVVGAAPINPGTPGGGPHWGAYDNFVLGDDGFYHETDKPQHLAVSNYFVARSGLDGDHKVNLLNLGQDGKLAVDQNFRDEFTGQVGINFNRKTWPHGSFGNAKPHSELFVVADADLK
;
A
#
# COMPACT_ATOMS: atom_id res chain seq x y z
N MET A 1 56.31 3.44 -22.14
CA MET A 1 55.27 4.48 -22.07
C MET A 1 54.33 4.32 -23.26
N ALA A 2 53.13 3.79 -23.03
CA ALA A 2 51.93 3.96 -23.86
C ALA A 2 50.81 3.19 -23.15
N ALA A 3 49.92 3.92 -22.48
CA ALA A 3 48.71 3.36 -21.87
C ALA A 3 47.56 3.53 -22.87
N VAL A 4 46.87 2.44 -23.19
CA VAL A 4 45.70 2.40 -24.06
C VAL A 4 44.46 2.57 -23.18
N LEU A 5 43.76 3.68 -23.34
CA LEU A 5 42.41 3.93 -22.83
C LEU A 5 41.41 3.23 -23.77
N ALA A 6 40.69 2.23 -23.26
CA ALA A 6 39.55 1.64 -23.95
C ALA A 6 38.28 2.36 -23.51
N VAL A 7 37.71 3.18 -24.39
CA VAL A 7 36.37 3.76 -24.26
C VAL A 7 35.40 2.80 -24.95
N GLY A 8 34.59 2.08 -24.18
CA GLY A 8 33.50 1.26 -24.70
C GLY A 8 32.28 2.12 -25.00
N ALA A 9 32.08 2.49 -26.27
CA ALA A 9 30.82 3.06 -26.75
C ALA A 9 29.84 1.91 -27.06
N VAL A 10 28.78 1.79 -26.27
CA VAL A 10 27.63 0.95 -26.61
C VAL A 10 26.68 1.83 -27.45
N THR A 11 26.64 1.59 -28.76
CA THR A 11 25.69 2.25 -29.67
C THR A 11 24.34 1.55 -29.57
N TYR A 12 23.38 2.21 -28.91
CA TYR A 12 21.96 1.84 -28.98
C TYR A 12 21.33 2.60 -30.16
N THR A 13 20.91 1.89 -31.20
CA THR A 13 20.21 2.50 -32.36
C THR A 13 18.70 2.29 -32.19
N GLY A 14 18.07 3.20 -31.47
CA GLY A 14 16.62 3.42 -31.48
C GLY A 14 16.37 4.92 -31.54
N SER A 15 15.61 5.38 -32.54
CA SER A 15 15.30 6.80 -32.72
C SER A 15 14.52 7.34 -31.52
N ALA A 16 15.21 8.04 -30.60
CA ALA A 16 14.62 8.72 -29.46
C ALA A 16 14.01 10.05 -29.91
N THR A 17 12.70 10.21 -29.70
CA THR A 17 12.05 11.52 -29.72
C THR A 17 12.18 12.11 -28.30
N SER A 18 12.85 13.25 -28.16
CA SER A 18 13.40 13.77 -26.90
C SER A 18 12.36 14.46 -26.01
N ALA A 19 11.52 13.70 -25.30
CA ALA A 19 10.66 14.26 -24.25
C ALA A 19 11.48 14.71 -23.02
N TYR A 20 12.51 13.94 -22.66
CA TYR A 20 13.51 14.29 -21.66
C TYR A 20 14.82 14.62 -22.37
N ALA A 21 15.25 15.87 -22.30
CA ALA A 21 16.58 16.28 -22.76
C ALA A 21 17.54 16.23 -21.57
N ASP A 22 18.74 15.67 -21.79
CA ASP A 22 19.83 15.60 -20.81
C ASP A 22 19.49 14.80 -19.53
N VAL A 23 19.60 13.48 -19.62
CA VAL A 23 19.41 12.55 -18.49
C VAL A 23 20.76 12.03 -18.01
N GLN A 24 21.08 12.27 -16.73
CA GLN A 24 22.26 11.71 -16.08
C GLN A 24 21.92 10.34 -15.48
N VAL A 25 22.68 9.32 -15.88
CA VAL A 25 22.51 7.94 -15.39
C VAL A 25 23.51 7.63 -14.29
N VAL A 26 23.02 7.16 -13.13
CA VAL A 26 23.87 6.74 -12.00
C VAL A 26 23.37 5.40 -11.47
N LYS A 27 24.23 4.38 -11.51
CA LYS A 27 23.92 3.02 -11.06
C LYS A 27 24.63 2.69 -9.75
N ASP A 28 23.90 2.12 -8.80
CA ASP A 28 24.43 1.48 -7.60
C ASP A 28 23.97 0.02 -7.58
N ALA A 29 24.87 -0.90 -7.21
CA ALA A 29 24.62 -2.33 -7.25
C ALA A 29 25.10 -3.03 -5.96
N LYS A 30 24.41 -4.11 -5.61
CA LYS A 30 24.71 -4.99 -4.46
C LYS A 30 24.64 -6.44 -4.90
N LYS A 31 25.46 -7.28 -4.27
CA LYS A 31 25.40 -8.73 -4.45
C LYS A 31 24.39 -9.30 -3.46
N ALA A 32 23.36 -10.00 -3.95
CA ALA A 32 22.35 -10.63 -3.10
C ALA A 32 22.77 -12.05 -2.66
N ALA A 33 21.91 -12.71 -1.88
CA ALA A 33 22.18 -14.04 -1.31
C ALA A 33 22.33 -15.16 -2.36
N ASP A 34 21.76 -14.98 -3.56
CA ASP A 34 21.94 -15.89 -4.70
C ASP A 34 23.29 -15.70 -5.43
N GLY A 35 24.09 -14.74 -4.98
CA GLY A 35 25.39 -14.40 -5.54
C GLY A 35 25.33 -13.55 -6.82
N LYS A 36 24.14 -13.10 -7.26
CA LYS A 36 23.97 -12.22 -8.42
C LYS A 36 23.97 -10.76 -8.01
N GLU A 37 24.23 -9.89 -8.97
CA GLU A 37 24.12 -8.45 -8.78
C GLU A 37 22.67 -8.00 -8.96
N TYR A 38 22.19 -7.21 -8.01
CA TYR A 38 20.94 -6.47 -8.01
C TYR A 38 21.29 -4.99 -7.97
N TRP A 39 20.48 -4.14 -8.58
CA TRP A 39 20.85 -2.74 -8.73
C TRP A 39 19.66 -1.81 -8.70
N VAL A 40 19.97 -0.56 -8.38
CA VAL A 40 19.15 0.61 -8.68
C VAL A 40 19.90 1.48 -9.67
N GLN A 41 19.22 1.94 -10.72
CA GLN A 41 19.77 2.85 -11.71
C GLN A 41 18.90 4.10 -11.78
N ASN A 42 19.49 5.22 -11.34
CA ASN A 42 18.88 6.54 -11.37
C ASN A 42 19.00 7.14 -12.76
N HIS A 43 17.93 7.81 -13.20
CA HIS A 43 17.83 8.54 -14.45
C HIS A 43 17.40 9.96 -14.12
N LEU A 44 18.38 10.77 -13.73
CA LEU A 44 18.20 12.12 -13.22
C LEU A 44 17.97 13.07 -14.40
N VAL A 45 16.84 13.80 -14.41
CA VAL A 45 16.55 14.78 -15.45
C VAL A 45 17.34 16.06 -15.15
N SER A 46 18.52 16.22 -15.77
CA SER A 46 19.54 17.20 -15.37
C SER A 46 19.00 18.62 -15.23
N LYS A 47 18.17 19.06 -16.18
CA LYS A 47 17.56 20.40 -16.16
C LYS A 47 16.63 20.61 -14.95
N ASP A 48 15.85 19.59 -14.58
CA ASP A 48 14.86 19.69 -13.51
C ASP A 48 15.53 19.45 -12.15
N VAL A 49 16.59 18.61 -12.09
CA VAL A 49 17.48 18.53 -10.92
C VAL A 49 18.24 19.84 -10.70
N ALA A 50 18.72 20.49 -11.76
CA ALA A 50 19.34 21.80 -11.66
C ALA A 50 18.33 22.86 -11.22
N ALA A 51 17.16 22.93 -11.86
CA ALA A 51 16.09 23.88 -11.53
C ALA A 51 15.58 23.69 -10.08
N SER A 52 15.44 22.45 -9.62
CA SER A 52 15.10 22.16 -8.23
C SER A 52 16.19 22.59 -7.25
N ARG A 53 17.46 22.65 -7.65
CA ARG A 53 18.55 23.20 -6.83
C ARG A 53 18.70 24.72 -6.96
N SER A 54 18.32 25.30 -8.09
CA SER A 54 18.68 26.68 -8.47
C SER A 54 17.54 27.69 -8.37
N ALA A 55 16.27 27.26 -8.27
CA ALA A 55 15.14 28.18 -8.38
C ALA A 55 15.11 29.22 -7.26
N ASP A 56 15.22 28.82 -5.98
CA ASP A 56 14.93 29.75 -4.86
C ASP A 56 15.81 29.55 -3.61
N GLY A 57 16.76 28.61 -3.63
CA GLY A 57 17.46 28.15 -2.42
C GLY A 57 16.57 27.39 -1.42
N GLN A 58 15.28 27.20 -1.75
CA GLN A 58 14.32 26.42 -0.97
C GLN A 58 14.66 24.93 -1.06
N ARG A 59 14.75 24.29 0.10
CA ARG A 59 14.93 22.85 0.23
C ARG A 59 13.76 22.08 -0.37
N LYS A 60 14.02 20.85 -0.80
CA LYS A 60 13.03 20.06 -1.52
C LYS A 60 12.40 18.98 -0.66
N LYS A 61 11.09 18.82 -0.87
CA LYS A 61 10.30 17.68 -0.44
C LYS A 61 9.90 16.90 -1.68
N TRP A 62 10.02 15.58 -1.56
CA TRP A 62 9.81 14.66 -2.66
C TRP A 62 8.64 13.74 -2.35
N LEU A 63 7.90 13.37 -3.38
CA LEU A 63 6.98 12.24 -3.35
C LEU A 63 7.65 11.10 -4.12
N LEU A 64 7.99 10.03 -3.41
CA LEU A 64 8.49 8.80 -4.00
C LEU A 64 7.30 7.91 -4.30
N VAL A 65 7.22 7.37 -5.51
CA VAL A 65 6.12 6.49 -5.94
C VAL A 65 6.72 5.19 -6.48
N TRP A 66 6.36 4.07 -5.86
CA TRP A 66 6.77 2.74 -6.28
C TRP A 66 5.83 2.25 -7.38
N ALA A 67 6.37 2.05 -8.58
CA ALA A 67 5.59 1.81 -9.77
C ALA A 67 6.18 0.70 -10.64
N GLY A 68 5.30 -0.13 -11.19
CA GLY A 68 5.68 -1.16 -12.16
C GLY A 68 5.37 -0.73 -13.57
N ASP A 69 6.28 -0.98 -14.50
CA ASP A 69 6.01 -0.81 -15.93
C ASP A 69 4.89 -1.78 -16.39
N GLU A 70 4.22 -1.43 -17.48
CA GLU A 70 3.18 -2.28 -18.07
C GLU A 70 3.78 -3.60 -18.58
N ASN A 71 3.24 -4.71 -18.08
CA ASN A 71 3.77 -6.05 -18.28
C ASN A 71 3.07 -6.77 -19.43
N ILE A 72 3.66 -7.85 -19.96
CA ILE A 72 3.01 -8.65 -21.02
C ILE A 72 1.68 -9.22 -20.53
N ALA A 73 1.60 -9.59 -19.25
CA ALA A 73 0.38 -10.09 -18.61
C ALA A 73 -0.77 -9.07 -18.64
N ASP A 74 -0.49 -7.76 -18.57
CA ASP A 74 -1.51 -6.70 -18.58
C ASP A 74 -2.22 -6.60 -19.95
N THR A 75 -1.48 -6.91 -21.02
CA THR A 75 -2.04 -6.94 -22.39
C THR A 75 -2.85 -8.21 -22.68
N LEU A 76 -2.52 -9.34 -22.05
CA LEU A 76 -3.16 -10.64 -22.28
C LEU A 76 -4.45 -10.83 -21.47
N VAL A 77 -4.53 -10.29 -20.25
CA VAL A 77 -5.70 -10.47 -19.37
C VAL A 77 -6.95 -9.77 -19.93
N LYS A 78 -6.79 -8.62 -20.61
CA LYS A 78 -7.89 -7.91 -21.30
C LYS A 78 -8.49 -8.74 -22.43
N ASP A 79 -7.68 -9.56 -23.10
CA ASP A 79 -8.14 -10.46 -24.16
C ASP A 79 -8.78 -11.75 -23.58
N ILE A 80 -8.26 -12.30 -22.48
CA ILE A 80 -8.78 -13.54 -21.87
C ILE A 80 -10.19 -13.39 -21.29
N LYS A 81 -10.54 -12.23 -20.71
CA LYS A 81 -11.90 -11.97 -20.19
C LYS A 81 -13.00 -12.03 -21.28
N ASN A 82 -12.64 -11.91 -22.56
CA ASN A 82 -13.58 -11.82 -23.68
C ASN A 82 -13.51 -13.01 -24.66
N LEU A 83 -12.75 -14.07 -24.37
CA LEU A 83 -12.55 -15.18 -25.30
C LEU A 83 -13.41 -16.40 -24.95
N PRO A 84 -14.43 -16.76 -25.76
CA PRO A 84 -14.91 -18.13 -25.79
C PRO A 84 -13.80 -18.97 -26.42
N GLY A 85 -13.44 -20.08 -25.76
CA GLY A 85 -12.20 -20.82 -25.97
C GLY A 85 -11.74 -20.96 -27.43
N SER A 86 -10.67 -20.25 -27.81
CA SER A 86 -9.73 -20.69 -28.85
C SER A 86 -8.40 -19.91 -28.75
N LEU A 87 -7.29 -20.64 -28.69
CA LEU A 87 -5.91 -20.16 -28.60
C LEU A 87 -5.36 -19.65 -29.96
N GLY A 88 -6.11 -18.81 -30.68
CA GLY A 88 -5.80 -18.50 -32.09
C GLY A 88 -5.19 -17.14 -32.42
N GLY A 89 -5.35 -16.10 -31.58
CA GLY A 89 -5.17 -14.71 -32.04
C GLY A 89 -3.94 -13.92 -31.56
N GLY A 90 -3.26 -14.37 -30.48
CA GLY A 90 -2.32 -13.50 -29.73
C GLY A 90 -0.87 -13.43 -30.22
N LEU A 91 -0.43 -14.34 -31.10
CA LEU A 91 1.00 -14.60 -31.35
C LEU A 91 1.76 -13.47 -32.06
N ASN A 92 1.09 -12.54 -32.74
CA ASN A 92 1.75 -11.43 -33.44
C ASN A 92 1.94 -10.16 -32.59
N LYS A 93 1.26 -10.00 -31.45
CA LYS A 93 1.50 -8.88 -30.51
C LYS A 93 2.68 -9.13 -29.55
N ILE A 94 3.07 -10.39 -29.39
CA ILE A 94 4.04 -10.87 -28.38
C ILE A 94 5.51 -10.67 -28.83
N LYS A 95 5.77 -10.34 -30.10
CA LYS A 95 7.15 -10.40 -30.65
C LYS A 95 8.09 -9.25 -30.26
N ASN A 96 7.61 -8.14 -29.69
CA ASN A 96 8.44 -6.94 -29.47
C ASN A 96 8.30 -6.24 -28.10
N ALA A 97 7.56 -6.79 -27.13
CA ALA A 97 7.44 -6.17 -25.81
C ALA A 97 8.35 -6.91 -24.81
N LEU A 98 9.59 -6.46 -24.65
CA LEU A 98 10.36 -6.80 -23.46
C LEU A 98 9.74 -6.05 -22.27
N PRO A 99 9.49 -6.70 -21.12
CA PRO A 99 8.96 -6.02 -19.95
C PRO A 99 9.90 -4.90 -19.52
N GLY A 100 9.31 -3.75 -19.17
CA GLY A 100 10.06 -2.62 -18.62
C GLY A 100 10.50 -2.89 -17.18
N PRO A 101 11.55 -2.20 -16.69
CA PRO A 101 11.99 -2.33 -15.32
C PRO A 101 11.05 -1.60 -14.36
N ASP A 102 10.74 -2.24 -13.23
CA ASP A 102 10.06 -1.54 -12.12
C ASP A 102 10.92 -0.40 -11.57
N PHE A 103 10.31 0.65 -11.02
CA PHE A 103 11.06 1.84 -10.61
C PHE A 103 10.39 2.66 -9.50
N LEU A 104 11.22 3.43 -8.79
CA LEU A 104 10.77 4.55 -7.95
C LEU A 104 10.74 5.82 -8.81
N ALA A 105 9.56 6.42 -8.99
CA ALA A 105 9.45 7.78 -9.50
C ALA A 105 9.72 8.77 -8.36
N VAL A 106 10.60 9.75 -8.59
CA VAL A 106 10.85 10.84 -7.65
C VAL A 106 10.22 12.10 -8.22
N ILE A 107 9.17 12.57 -7.55
CA ILE A 107 8.36 13.72 -7.97
C ILE A 107 8.64 14.89 -7.02
N ASP A 108 8.84 16.09 -7.55
CA ASP A 108 8.97 17.29 -6.71
C ASP A 108 7.60 17.66 -6.12
N ALA A 109 7.48 17.53 -4.80
CA ALA A 109 6.29 17.85 -4.02
C ALA A 109 6.44 19.18 -3.25
N THR A 110 7.39 20.02 -3.65
CA THR A 110 7.63 21.33 -3.04
C THR A 110 6.69 22.37 -3.63
N GLN A 111 5.64 22.73 -2.89
CA GLN A 111 4.67 23.74 -3.34
C GLN A 111 5.37 25.07 -3.66
N GLY A 112 5.02 25.67 -4.80
CA GLY A 112 5.64 26.92 -5.30
C GLY A 112 6.91 26.71 -6.13
N SER A 113 7.50 25.52 -6.11
CA SER A 113 8.66 25.17 -6.95
C SER A 113 8.32 25.23 -8.45
N PRO A 114 9.22 25.74 -9.32
CA PRO A 114 9.05 25.67 -10.78
C PRO A 114 9.00 24.25 -11.36
N THR A 115 9.41 23.26 -10.56
CA THR A 115 9.37 21.84 -10.89
C THR A 115 8.29 21.09 -10.12
N TYR A 116 7.41 21.77 -9.38
CA TYR A 116 6.31 21.13 -8.65
C TYR A 116 5.45 20.25 -9.57
N GLY A 117 5.26 18.98 -9.19
CA GLY A 117 4.56 17.98 -10.00
C GLY A 117 5.38 17.36 -11.13
N LYS A 118 6.68 17.66 -11.24
CA LYS A 118 7.54 17.04 -12.25
C LYS A 118 8.27 15.81 -11.75
N VAL A 119 8.45 14.83 -12.65
CA VAL A 119 9.29 13.64 -12.40
C VAL A 119 10.74 14.02 -12.65
N VAL A 120 11.54 14.12 -11.59
CA VAL A 120 12.96 14.53 -11.67
C VAL A 120 13.93 13.35 -11.74
N ASN A 121 13.47 12.17 -11.34
CA ASN A 121 14.22 10.92 -11.42
C ASN A 121 13.27 9.74 -11.61
N THR A 122 13.71 8.73 -12.36
CA THR A 122 13.20 7.37 -12.24
C THR A 122 14.34 6.44 -11.88
N ALA A 123 14.25 5.81 -10.71
CA ALA A 123 15.23 4.88 -10.18
C ALA A 123 14.76 3.44 -10.45
N THR A 124 15.18 2.89 -11.60
CA THR A 124 14.79 1.55 -12.04
C THR A 124 15.54 0.47 -11.27
N VAL A 125 14.89 -0.64 -10.95
CA VAL A 125 15.53 -1.81 -10.33
C VAL A 125 15.79 -2.93 -11.34
N GLY A 126 16.70 -3.83 -10.97
CA GLY A 126 16.90 -5.11 -11.67
C GLY A 126 17.74 -6.08 -10.85
N PRO A 127 17.91 -7.33 -11.31
CA PRO A 127 17.51 -7.90 -12.60
C PRO A 127 16.05 -8.33 -12.67
N LEU A 128 15.35 -8.31 -11.54
CA LEU A 128 13.96 -8.72 -11.50
C LEU A 128 13.10 -7.70 -12.26
N VAL A 129 12.13 -8.21 -13.01
CA VAL A 129 11.16 -7.45 -13.81
C VAL A 129 9.79 -8.06 -13.59
N GLU A 130 8.75 -7.31 -13.93
CA GLU A 130 7.35 -7.69 -13.66
C GLU A 130 7.13 -8.04 -12.18
N ASN A 131 7.78 -7.33 -11.26
CA ASN A 131 7.78 -7.68 -9.84
C ASN A 131 6.46 -7.42 -9.14
N GLU A 132 5.59 -6.63 -9.77
CA GLU A 132 4.42 -6.02 -9.14
C GLU A 132 4.82 -5.18 -7.90
N PRO A 133 5.39 -3.98 -8.13
CA PRO A 133 5.58 -2.96 -7.11
C PRO A 133 4.29 -2.74 -6.31
N HIS A 134 4.33 -3.05 -5.01
CA HIS A 134 3.17 -2.95 -4.13
C HIS A 134 3.43 -1.96 -2.99
N HIS A 135 3.46 -2.34 -1.70
CA HIS A 135 3.67 -1.35 -0.65
C HIS A 135 5.13 -1.03 -0.34
N MET A 136 5.32 0.21 0.12
CA MET A 136 6.41 0.61 1.00
C MET A 136 5.90 0.73 2.44
N GLN A 137 6.71 1.28 3.35
CA GLN A 137 6.17 1.71 4.65
C GLN A 137 5.15 2.85 4.52
N TYR A 138 4.39 3.13 5.59
CA TYR A 138 3.28 4.12 5.58
C TYR A 138 3.73 5.57 5.82
N VAL A 139 4.88 5.75 6.46
CA VAL A 139 5.48 7.04 6.80
C VAL A 139 7.00 6.88 6.80
N TRP A 140 7.72 7.94 6.44
CA TRP A 140 9.17 7.98 6.47
C TRP A 140 9.64 9.02 7.49
N HIS A 141 10.63 8.66 8.29
CA HIS A 141 11.34 9.55 9.21
C HIS A 141 12.80 9.72 8.80
N LYS A 142 13.44 10.78 9.29
CA LYS A 142 14.85 11.06 8.97
C LYS A 142 15.75 9.83 9.19
N GLY A 143 16.51 9.45 8.17
CA GLY A 143 17.46 8.32 8.21
C GLY A 143 16.82 6.95 8.02
N ASP A 144 15.50 6.86 7.84
CA ASP A 144 14.84 5.58 7.56
C ASP A 144 15.32 5.00 6.23
N THR A 145 15.48 3.67 6.25
CA THR A 145 15.57 2.87 5.03
C THR A 145 14.17 2.76 4.43
N ILE A 146 14.04 2.89 3.11
CA ILE A 146 12.79 2.57 2.43
C ILE A 146 12.78 1.08 2.09
N TYR A 147 11.80 0.36 2.62
CA TYR A 147 11.54 -1.03 2.27
C TYR A 147 10.42 -1.06 1.24
N ALA A 148 10.60 -1.78 0.14
CA ALA A 148 9.62 -1.87 -0.93
C ALA A 148 9.40 -3.32 -1.38
N GLY A 149 8.13 -3.71 -1.41
CA GLY A 149 7.71 -5.05 -1.78
C GLY A 149 7.65 -5.24 -3.30
N ALA A 150 8.16 -6.39 -3.73
CA ALA A 150 8.02 -6.95 -5.06
C ALA A 150 7.10 -8.18 -4.96
N LEU A 151 5.80 -7.94 -5.09
CA LEU A 151 4.75 -8.86 -4.67
C LEU A 151 4.79 -10.20 -5.42
N PHE A 152 5.02 -10.20 -6.74
CA PHE A 152 5.09 -11.42 -7.56
C PHE A 152 6.42 -12.15 -7.43
N ALA A 153 7.52 -11.42 -7.29
CA ALA A 153 8.84 -12.03 -7.16
C ALA A 153 9.16 -12.48 -5.73
N ALA A 154 8.28 -12.16 -4.77
CA ALA A 154 8.49 -12.38 -3.34
C ALA A 154 9.83 -11.84 -2.83
N ALA A 155 10.19 -10.64 -3.29
CA ALA A 155 11.40 -9.94 -2.91
C ALA A 155 11.09 -8.65 -2.14
N THR A 156 12.02 -8.24 -1.27
CA THR A 156 11.96 -6.95 -0.56
C THR A 156 13.23 -6.17 -0.89
N TYR A 157 13.08 -4.95 -1.43
CA TYR A 157 14.18 -4.03 -1.66
C TYR A 157 14.38 -3.10 -0.46
N ALA A 158 15.62 -2.75 -0.15
CA ALA A 158 15.97 -1.69 0.80
C ALA A 158 16.72 -0.57 0.09
N PHE A 159 16.21 0.66 0.17
CA PHE A 159 16.79 1.85 -0.47
C PHE A 159 17.28 2.87 0.55
N ASP A 160 18.39 3.52 0.21
CA ASP A 160 18.90 4.73 0.87
C ASP A 160 18.45 5.96 0.06
N VAL A 161 17.80 6.88 0.77
CA VAL A 161 17.21 8.12 0.25
C VAL A 161 17.82 9.38 0.88
N SER A 162 18.91 9.25 1.63
CA SER A 162 19.59 10.37 2.31
C SER A 162 20.05 11.47 1.35
N ALA A 163 20.27 11.14 0.08
CA ALA A 163 20.82 12.01 -0.96
C ALA A 163 19.85 12.28 -2.13
N LEU A 164 18.54 12.30 -1.85
CA LEU A 164 17.52 12.62 -2.86
C LEU A 164 17.86 13.89 -3.67
N PRO A 165 17.52 13.92 -4.98
CA PRO A 165 16.65 12.97 -5.69
C PRO A 165 17.33 11.67 -6.15
N GLN A 166 18.62 11.43 -5.81
CA GLN A 166 19.30 10.17 -6.12
C GLN A 166 19.08 9.13 -5.01
N LEU A 167 18.80 7.89 -5.41
CA LEU A 167 18.68 6.74 -4.52
C LEU A 167 19.88 5.81 -4.63
N LYS A 168 20.14 5.03 -3.57
CA LYS A 168 21.09 3.91 -3.59
C LYS A 168 20.41 2.64 -3.10
N LEU A 169 20.92 1.50 -3.53
CA LEU A 169 20.42 0.20 -3.08
C LEU A 169 21.20 -0.17 -1.82
N LYS A 170 20.53 -0.46 -0.71
CA LYS A 170 21.18 -1.01 0.49
C LYS A 170 21.28 -2.52 0.40
N GLY A 171 20.19 -3.17 -0.02
CA GLY A 171 20.15 -4.61 -0.21
C GLY A 171 18.81 -5.11 -0.74
N VAL A 172 18.71 -6.42 -0.91
CA VAL A 172 17.51 -7.12 -1.40
C VAL A 172 17.37 -8.43 -0.63
N SER A 173 16.18 -8.70 -0.10
CA SER A 173 15.77 -10.02 0.37
C SER A 173 15.11 -10.78 -0.77
N LEU A 174 15.50 -12.04 -0.97
CA LEU A 174 14.94 -12.93 -1.97
C LEU A 174 14.04 -14.01 -1.34
N PRO A 175 13.20 -14.71 -2.13
CA PRO A 175 12.35 -15.80 -1.61
C PRO A 175 13.13 -16.92 -0.93
N THR A 176 14.41 -17.11 -1.29
CA THR A 176 15.28 -18.11 -0.65
C THR A 176 15.68 -17.74 0.78
N GLN A 177 15.45 -16.51 1.20
CA GLN A 177 15.73 -15.99 2.55
C GLN A 177 14.47 -15.88 3.40
N THR A 178 13.28 -16.03 2.81
CA THR A 178 11.97 -15.97 3.46
C THR A 178 11.21 -17.23 3.09
N LEU A 179 11.66 -18.39 3.58
CA LEU A 179 11.09 -19.68 3.16
C LEU A 179 9.74 -19.96 3.81
N GLY A 180 9.47 -19.35 4.97
CA GLY A 180 8.21 -19.47 5.70
C GLY A 180 7.07 -18.67 5.09
N GLY A 181 7.38 -17.65 4.30
CA GLY A 181 6.42 -16.72 3.73
C GLY A 181 6.65 -16.42 2.25
N SER A 182 5.64 -15.86 1.61
CA SER A 182 5.73 -15.33 0.24
C SER A 182 4.82 -14.12 0.12
N VAL A 183 4.88 -13.41 -1.02
CA VAL A 183 4.01 -12.26 -1.30
C VAL A 183 4.17 -11.17 -0.21
N PRO A 184 5.34 -10.49 -0.17
CA PRO A 184 5.55 -9.35 0.69
C PRO A 184 4.54 -8.27 0.36
N ASP A 185 3.95 -7.68 1.39
CA ASP A 185 2.87 -6.72 1.24
C ASP A 185 3.25 -5.37 1.85
N ALA A 186 3.23 -5.21 3.17
CA ALA A 186 3.42 -3.94 3.86
C ALA A 186 4.58 -3.95 4.88
N TYR A 187 5.06 -2.75 5.26
CA TYR A 187 6.22 -2.57 6.14
C TYR A 187 5.99 -1.52 7.23
N TRP A 188 6.61 -1.74 8.39
CA TRP A 188 6.69 -0.77 9.47
C TRP A 188 8.13 -0.66 9.98
N VAL A 189 8.72 0.54 9.88
CA VAL A 189 10.08 0.84 10.34
C VAL A 189 10.06 1.16 11.83
N LEU A 190 10.99 0.58 12.58
CA LEU A 190 11.17 0.77 14.02
C LEU A 190 12.19 1.88 14.28
N LYS A 191 12.22 2.41 15.51
CA LYS A 191 13.15 3.46 15.95
C LYS A 191 14.64 3.10 15.84
N ASP A 192 14.98 1.82 15.78
CA ASP A 192 16.35 1.35 15.55
C ASP A 192 16.71 1.24 14.04
N GLY A 193 15.77 1.60 13.17
CA GLY A 193 15.87 1.55 11.71
C GLY A 193 15.67 0.16 11.12
N THR A 194 15.44 -0.89 11.92
CA THR A 194 14.99 -2.20 11.43
C THR A 194 13.51 -2.13 11.04
N ALA A 195 12.98 -3.12 10.34
CA ALA A 195 11.57 -3.11 9.92
C ALA A 195 10.90 -4.47 10.06
N TYR A 196 9.61 -4.47 10.43
CA TYR A 196 8.75 -5.62 10.21
C TYR A 196 8.09 -5.50 8.84
N GLY A 197 7.98 -6.62 8.13
CA GLY A 197 7.20 -6.75 6.90
C GLY A 197 6.19 -7.89 7.01
N THR A 198 5.02 -7.71 6.41
CA THR A 198 4.02 -8.77 6.26
C THR A 198 4.25 -9.53 4.97
N TYR A 199 4.16 -10.85 5.07
CA TYR A 199 4.21 -11.76 3.94
C TYR A 199 2.88 -12.50 3.93
N MET A 200 1.97 -12.10 3.04
CA MET A 200 0.60 -12.60 3.00
C MET A 200 0.53 -14.09 2.67
N GLY A 201 1.42 -14.53 1.79
CA GLY A 201 1.47 -15.86 1.24
C GLY A 201 2.18 -16.83 2.18
N GLY A 202 1.77 -18.09 2.16
CA GLY A 202 2.42 -19.14 2.94
C GLY A 202 3.78 -19.59 2.41
N PRO A 203 4.36 -20.64 3.02
CA PRO A 203 5.68 -21.16 2.69
C PRO A 203 5.87 -21.36 1.19
N VAL A 204 7.07 -21.05 0.69
CA VAL A 204 7.37 -21.10 -0.76
C VAL A 204 7.04 -22.47 -1.37
N VAL A 205 7.21 -23.55 -0.60
CA VAL A 205 6.87 -24.93 -0.98
C VAL A 205 5.72 -25.44 -0.09
N PRO A 206 4.69 -26.12 -0.64
CA PRO A 206 3.63 -26.71 0.17
C PRO A 206 4.16 -27.83 1.08
N GLY A 207 3.59 -27.95 2.28
CA GLY A 207 3.98 -28.94 3.29
C GLY A 207 4.45 -28.29 4.60
N PRO A 208 5.11 -29.08 5.48
CA PRO A 208 5.62 -28.57 6.75
C PRO A 208 6.82 -27.63 6.55
N HIS A 209 6.78 -26.47 7.19
CA HIS A 209 7.90 -25.54 7.34
C HIS A 209 8.19 -25.34 8.83
N THR A 210 9.47 -25.44 9.22
CA THR A 210 9.90 -25.29 10.61
C THR A 210 10.67 -23.98 10.79
N TYR A 211 10.14 -23.13 11.65
CA TYR A 211 10.71 -21.84 12.00
C TYR A 211 11.90 -21.98 12.95
N ALA A 212 12.73 -20.94 13.04
CA ALA A 212 13.87 -20.88 13.95
C ALA A 212 13.49 -21.04 15.43
N ASN A 213 12.26 -20.71 15.81
CA ASN A 213 11.73 -20.91 17.17
C ASN A 213 11.29 -22.37 17.45
N GLY A 214 11.45 -23.30 16.49
CA GLY A 214 11.09 -24.70 16.58
C GLY A 214 9.62 -25.01 16.29
N SER A 215 8.78 -24.00 16.01
CA SER A 215 7.40 -24.24 15.58
C SER A 215 7.36 -24.74 14.14
N THR A 216 6.44 -25.67 13.86
CA THR A 216 6.19 -26.17 12.50
C THR A 216 4.77 -25.82 12.08
N VAL A 217 4.64 -25.20 10.91
CA VAL A 217 3.35 -24.93 10.27
C VAL A 217 3.25 -25.73 8.98
N VAL A 218 2.03 -26.16 8.62
CA VAL A 218 1.79 -26.78 7.32
C VAL A 218 1.18 -25.73 6.40
N GLY A 219 1.90 -25.40 5.33
CA GLY A 219 1.47 -24.44 4.32
C GLY A 219 0.95 -25.11 3.05
N ASN A 220 0.06 -24.41 2.32
CA ASN A 220 -0.43 -24.87 1.01
C ASN A 220 0.36 -24.24 -0.16
N GLY A 221 1.57 -23.72 0.10
CA GLY A 221 2.56 -23.28 -0.88
C GLY A 221 2.55 -21.77 -1.17
N PHE A 222 3.37 -21.35 -2.14
CA PHE A 222 3.54 -19.96 -2.57
C PHE A 222 2.21 -19.21 -2.81
N ALA A 223 2.11 -17.99 -2.29
CA ALA A 223 0.90 -17.16 -2.30
C ALA A 223 -0.32 -17.81 -1.61
N GLY A 224 -0.12 -18.89 -0.86
CA GLY A 224 -1.15 -19.59 -0.13
C GLY A 224 -1.29 -19.08 1.31
N SER A 225 -1.51 -20.00 2.25
CA SER A 225 -1.63 -19.75 3.68
C SER A 225 -0.89 -20.87 4.46
N PRO A 226 -0.51 -20.66 5.73
CA PRO A 226 -0.51 -19.40 6.47
C PRO A 226 0.69 -18.53 6.09
N GLY A 227 0.50 -17.21 5.99
CA GLY A 227 1.59 -16.24 5.89
C GLY A 227 2.27 -15.92 7.23
N GLU A 228 3.07 -14.86 7.25
CA GLU A 228 3.97 -14.55 8.36
C GLU A 228 4.35 -13.07 8.49
N VAL A 229 5.02 -12.76 9.61
CA VAL A 229 5.74 -11.50 9.81
C VAL A 229 7.24 -11.77 9.76
N VAL A 230 7.95 -10.98 8.97
CA VAL A 230 9.41 -11.05 8.81
C VAL A 230 10.04 -9.79 9.39
N HIS A 231 11.13 -9.93 10.13
CA HIS A 231 11.92 -8.81 10.64
C HIS A 231 13.19 -8.65 9.82
N PHE A 232 13.47 -7.42 9.40
CA PHE A 232 14.59 -7.08 8.53
C PHE A 232 15.54 -6.09 9.19
N ASP A 233 16.84 -6.26 8.95
CA ASP A 233 17.81 -5.20 9.20
C ASP A 233 17.67 -4.06 8.17
N GLN A 234 18.45 -2.99 8.38
CA GLN A 234 18.52 -1.82 7.49
C GLN A 234 18.98 -2.09 6.05
N ASN A 235 19.39 -3.31 5.71
CA ASN A 235 19.84 -3.73 4.38
C ASN A 235 18.94 -4.85 3.81
N ALA A 236 17.72 -5.01 4.32
CA ALA A 236 16.79 -6.08 3.99
C ALA A 236 17.35 -7.50 4.24
N GLN A 237 18.29 -7.67 5.18
CA GLN A 237 18.65 -9.01 5.66
C GLN A 237 17.62 -9.49 6.67
N VAL A 238 17.17 -10.72 6.50
CA VAL A 238 16.19 -11.35 7.40
C VAL A 238 16.83 -11.63 8.75
N LEU A 239 16.26 -11.02 9.79
CA LEU A 239 16.63 -11.21 11.20
C LEU A 239 15.77 -12.29 11.86
N SER A 240 14.48 -12.36 11.51
CA SER A 240 13.57 -13.41 11.98
C SER A 240 12.36 -13.60 11.08
N GLU A 241 11.83 -14.82 11.04
CA GLU A 241 10.54 -15.18 10.42
C GLU A 241 9.61 -15.69 11.54
N SER A 242 8.37 -15.19 11.60
CA SER A 242 7.41 -15.51 12.66
C SER A 242 6.03 -15.87 12.09
N PRO A 243 5.55 -17.12 12.29
CA PRO A 243 4.31 -17.58 11.68
C PRO A 243 3.10 -16.80 12.20
N ALA A 244 2.20 -16.42 11.29
CA ALA A 244 0.90 -15.87 11.68
C ALA A 244 -0.11 -16.95 12.03
N ALA A 245 0.17 -18.23 11.76
CA ALA A 245 -0.72 -19.35 12.08
C ALA A 245 -0.92 -19.54 13.60
N THR A 246 -2.13 -19.94 13.98
CA THR A 246 -2.40 -20.43 15.34
C THR A 246 -2.15 -21.95 15.42
N PRO A 247 -1.55 -22.48 16.51
CA PRO A 247 -1.29 -23.92 16.63
C PRO A 247 -2.55 -24.80 16.54
N GLN A 248 -3.69 -24.29 17.01
CA GLN A 248 -4.99 -24.97 17.01
C GLN A 248 -5.76 -24.82 15.69
N GLY A 249 -5.34 -23.94 14.80
CA GLY A 249 -6.11 -23.54 13.61
C GLY A 249 -7.17 -22.48 13.92
N ASP A 250 -7.63 -21.82 12.87
CA ASP A 250 -8.62 -20.76 12.92
C ASP A 250 -10.04 -21.30 12.65
N ASN A 251 -11.03 -20.41 12.53
CA ASN A 251 -12.42 -20.80 12.35
C ASN A 251 -12.66 -21.39 10.94
N LYS A 252 -12.89 -22.70 10.87
CA LYS A 252 -13.16 -23.44 9.63
C LYS A 252 -14.29 -22.87 8.77
N LYS A 253 -15.29 -22.19 9.36
CA LYS A 253 -16.42 -21.61 8.61
C LYS A 253 -16.09 -20.26 7.97
N LEU A 254 -15.03 -19.59 8.43
CA LEU A 254 -14.67 -18.24 8.03
C LEU A 254 -13.32 -18.17 7.30
N CYS A 255 -12.56 -19.27 7.32
CA CYS A 255 -11.18 -19.33 6.85
C CYS A 255 -10.99 -20.50 5.86
N ASP A 256 -11.39 -20.31 4.61
CA ASP A 256 -11.14 -21.29 3.55
C ASP A 256 -9.68 -21.23 3.08
N ASN A 257 -9.11 -22.34 2.60
CA ASN A 257 -7.74 -22.36 2.04
C ASN A 257 -7.74 -23.19 0.75
N LEU A 258 -6.99 -22.78 -0.27
CA LEU A 258 -6.89 -23.49 -1.54
C LEU A 258 -5.44 -23.71 -2.02
N PRO A 259 -4.96 -24.97 -2.07
CA PRO A 259 -5.60 -26.19 -1.57
C PRO A 259 -5.92 -26.15 -0.07
N GLN A 260 -6.88 -26.98 0.32
CA GLN A 260 -7.35 -27.07 1.70
C GLN A 260 -6.23 -27.56 2.64
N LEU A 261 -6.17 -26.96 3.83
CA LEU A 261 -5.30 -27.37 4.93
C LEU A 261 -6.07 -28.21 5.96
N ASP A 262 -5.37 -29.10 6.66
CA ASP A 262 -5.96 -29.87 7.76
C ASP A 262 -6.41 -28.97 8.91
N LYS A 263 -5.60 -27.97 9.23
CA LYS A 263 -5.94 -26.87 10.14
C LYS A 263 -6.25 -25.63 9.30
N PRO A 264 -7.51 -25.19 9.23
CA PRO A 264 -7.87 -23.99 8.48
C PRO A 264 -7.17 -22.79 9.10
N THR A 265 -6.84 -21.80 8.28
CA THR A 265 -6.21 -20.56 8.76
C THR A 265 -6.65 -19.34 7.97
N CYS A 266 -6.93 -18.26 8.69
CA CYS A 266 -7.13 -16.93 8.13
C CYS A 266 -5.80 -16.16 8.04
N ALA A 267 -4.66 -16.77 8.35
CA ALA A 267 -3.36 -16.10 8.42
C ALA A 267 -2.87 -15.72 7.02
N ASN A 268 -3.19 -14.50 6.61
CA ASN A 268 -2.70 -13.85 5.41
C ASN A 268 -2.42 -12.38 5.77
N PRO A 269 -1.40 -12.13 6.61
CA PRO A 269 -1.15 -10.81 7.16
C PRO A 269 -0.89 -9.80 6.04
N HIS A 270 -1.53 -8.63 6.11
CA HIS A 270 -1.53 -7.58 5.09
C HIS A 270 -1.06 -6.26 5.69
N GLY A 271 -1.95 -5.36 6.08
CA GLY A 271 -1.59 -4.10 6.73
C GLY A 271 -0.87 -4.33 8.07
N ILE A 272 0.06 -3.43 8.42
CA ILE A 272 0.94 -3.57 9.59
C ILE A 272 1.30 -2.24 10.24
N GLN A 273 1.17 -2.14 11.58
CA GLN A 273 1.71 -1.02 12.37
C GLN A 273 2.17 -1.45 13.76
N ALA A 274 3.22 -0.82 14.29
CA ALA A 274 3.77 -1.11 15.61
C ALA A 274 3.65 0.06 16.60
N ARG A 275 3.39 -0.29 17.87
CA ARG A 275 3.53 0.58 19.03
C ARG A 275 4.66 0.07 19.91
N GLU A 276 5.85 0.61 19.66
CA GLU A 276 7.07 0.20 20.35
C GLU A 276 7.08 0.50 21.84
N ASP A 277 6.40 1.58 22.26
CA ASP A 277 6.18 1.93 23.66
C ASP A 277 5.27 0.92 24.39
N LEU A 278 4.41 0.23 23.63
CA LEU A 278 3.52 -0.83 24.12
C LEU A 278 4.06 -2.24 23.85
N ASN A 279 5.22 -2.36 23.19
CA ASN A 279 5.76 -3.62 22.67
C ASN A 279 4.70 -4.44 21.91
N THR A 280 3.85 -3.78 21.14
CA THR A 280 2.75 -4.43 20.42
C THR A 280 2.81 -4.10 18.93
N LEU A 281 2.66 -5.12 18.10
CA LEU A 281 2.46 -5.00 16.66
C LEU A 281 1.04 -5.46 16.32
N VAL A 282 0.41 -4.82 15.33
CA VAL A 282 -0.91 -5.19 14.80
C VAL A 282 -0.77 -5.49 13.33
N THR A 283 -1.38 -6.59 12.88
CA THR A 283 -1.54 -6.90 11.45
C THR A 283 -2.99 -7.24 11.12
N SER A 284 -3.53 -6.76 10.01
CA SER A 284 -4.79 -7.26 9.45
C SER A 284 -4.55 -8.50 8.60
N ASP A 285 -5.58 -9.31 8.35
CA ASP A 285 -5.54 -10.35 7.32
C ASP A 285 -6.51 -9.98 6.18
N TYR A 286 -6.02 -9.95 4.94
CA TYR A 286 -6.85 -9.52 3.79
C TYR A 286 -7.48 -10.69 3.05
N ALA A 287 -6.65 -11.51 2.38
CA ALA A 287 -7.10 -12.59 1.53
C ALA A 287 -5.99 -13.60 1.27
N GLU A 288 -6.33 -14.84 0.91
CA GLU A 288 -5.34 -15.78 0.37
C GLU A 288 -4.86 -15.31 -1.02
N PRO A 289 -3.60 -14.83 -1.15
CA PRO A 289 -3.21 -14.02 -2.30
C PRO A 289 -3.22 -14.77 -3.64
N ARG A 290 -3.01 -16.10 -3.63
CA ARG A 290 -3.06 -16.96 -4.83
C ARG A 290 -4.34 -16.78 -5.64
N ASN A 291 -5.47 -16.55 -4.96
CA ASN A 291 -6.78 -16.40 -5.60
C ASN A 291 -7.03 -14.96 -6.12
N ILE A 292 -6.06 -14.07 -5.95
CA ILE A 292 -6.07 -12.70 -6.48
C ILE A 292 -5.00 -12.57 -7.57
N ILE A 293 -3.79 -13.09 -7.34
CA ILE A 293 -2.63 -12.80 -8.20
C ILE A 293 -2.31 -13.89 -9.22
N LEU A 294 -2.78 -15.13 -9.03
CA LEU A 294 -2.51 -16.25 -9.95
C LEU A 294 -3.74 -16.70 -10.75
N ASP A 295 -4.93 -16.78 -10.14
CA ASP A 295 -6.20 -17.12 -10.83
C ASP A 295 -7.36 -16.21 -10.37
N PRO A 296 -7.34 -14.90 -10.69
CA PRO A 296 -8.34 -13.92 -10.25
C PRO A 296 -9.75 -14.18 -10.80
N VAL A 297 -9.87 -14.96 -11.88
CA VAL A 297 -11.13 -15.21 -12.60
C VAL A 297 -12.02 -16.18 -11.81
N LYS A 298 -11.44 -16.97 -10.91
CA LYS A 298 -12.16 -17.87 -10.01
C LYS A 298 -12.01 -17.36 -8.59
N GLN A 299 -13.03 -16.67 -8.09
CA GLN A 299 -13.20 -16.50 -6.64
C GLN A 299 -14.19 -17.57 -6.17
N PRO A 300 -13.74 -18.79 -5.85
CA PRO A 300 -14.63 -19.91 -5.56
C PRO A 300 -15.33 -19.78 -4.20
N SER A 301 -14.84 -18.90 -3.32
CA SER A 301 -15.41 -18.69 -2.00
C SER A 301 -15.19 -17.26 -1.48
N PRO A 302 -16.22 -16.63 -0.89
CA PRO A 302 -16.10 -15.35 -0.19
C PRO A 302 -15.25 -15.46 1.09
N TYR A 303 -15.07 -16.66 1.64
CA TYR A 303 -14.29 -16.90 2.87
C TYR A 303 -12.79 -17.02 2.64
N LEU A 304 -12.34 -16.86 1.39
CA LEU A 304 -10.93 -16.57 1.07
C LEU A 304 -10.55 -15.13 1.42
N ARG A 305 -11.54 -14.24 1.61
CA ARG A 305 -11.38 -12.90 2.15
C ARG A 305 -11.51 -12.94 3.67
N ARG A 306 -10.44 -12.58 4.36
CA ARG A 306 -10.28 -12.82 5.80
C ARG A 306 -10.98 -11.73 6.62
N PRO A 307 -11.59 -12.09 7.75
CA PRO A 307 -12.23 -11.14 8.66
C PRO A 307 -11.41 -10.95 9.95
N THR A 308 -10.09 -11.10 9.91
CA THR A 308 -9.27 -11.20 11.13
C THR A 308 -8.23 -10.09 11.26
N VAL A 309 -7.95 -9.74 12.52
CA VAL A 309 -6.84 -8.87 12.93
C VAL A 309 -6.01 -9.63 13.97
N ARG A 310 -4.69 -9.49 13.91
CA ARG A 310 -3.74 -10.15 14.79
C ARG A 310 -2.96 -9.13 15.59
N THR A 311 -2.76 -9.42 16.87
CA THR A 311 -1.85 -8.65 17.72
C THR A 311 -0.68 -9.51 18.13
N TRP A 312 0.51 -8.92 18.17
CA TRP A 312 1.77 -9.59 18.43
C TRP A 312 2.50 -8.91 19.59
N ASP A 313 3.14 -9.69 20.43
CA ASP A 313 4.13 -9.22 21.40
C ASP A 313 5.49 -9.11 20.69
N ILE A 314 6.05 -7.91 20.67
CA ILE A 314 7.35 -7.61 20.07
C ILE A 314 8.41 -7.22 21.11
N SER A 315 8.19 -7.52 22.40
CA SER A 315 9.15 -7.22 23.48
C SER A 315 10.55 -7.79 23.22
N ASP A 316 10.64 -8.91 22.50
CA ASP A 316 11.85 -9.37 21.82
C ASP A 316 11.68 -9.10 20.32
N ARG A 317 12.41 -8.10 19.79
CA ARG A 317 12.23 -7.63 18.41
C ARG A 317 12.53 -8.70 17.36
N ASN A 318 13.44 -9.62 17.66
CA ASN A 318 13.81 -10.72 16.76
C ASN A 318 12.97 -11.99 17.00
N LYS A 319 11.97 -11.93 17.88
CA LYS A 319 11.03 -13.04 18.12
C LYS A 319 9.61 -12.53 18.36
N PRO A 320 8.98 -11.84 17.39
CA PRO A 320 7.56 -11.52 17.47
C PRO A 320 6.73 -12.76 17.80
N LYS A 321 5.82 -12.63 18.77
CA LYS A 321 4.93 -13.73 19.16
C LYS A 321 3.49 -13.33 18.93
N LEU A 322 2.77 -14.15 18.14
CA LEU A 322 1.34 -13.98 17.99
C LEU A 322 0.66 -14.12 19.36
N LYS A 323 -0.02 -13.07 19.78
CA LYS A 323 -0.67 -12.96 21.09
C LYS A 323 -2.17 -13.24 21.01
N ALA A 324 -2.85 -12.66 20.03
CA ALA A 324 -4.28 -12.82 19.84
C ALA A 324 -4.66 -12.72 18.36
N VAL A 325 -5.77 -13.40 18.02
CA VAL A 325 -6.45 -13.30 16.73
C VAL A 325 -7.89 -12.89 17.03
N SER A 326 -8.29 -11.75 16.51
CA SER A 326 -9.63 -11.19 16.67
C SER A 326 -10.40 -11.34 15.37
N TYR A 327 -11.65 -11.78 15.44
CA TYR A 327 -12.56 -11.84 14.30
C TYR A 327 -13.43 -10.58 14.34
N LEU A 328 -13.40 -9.80 13.27
CA LEU A 328 -14.25 -8.64 13.13
C LEU A 328 -15.71 -9.11 12.99
N PRO A 329 -16.66 -8.50 13.73
CA PRO A 329 -18.06 -8.89 13.66
C PRO A 329 -18.69 -8.44 12.34
N ASP A 330 -19.67 -9.20 11.87
CA ASP A 330 -20.59 -8.72 10.85
C ASP A 330 -21.52 -7.64 11.42
N GLY A 331 -21.88 -6.66 10.60
CA GLY A 331 -22.75 -5.56 10.97
C GLY A 331 -24.18 -5.75 10.43
N PRO A 332 -25.03 -4.72 10.54
CA PRO A 332 -26.45 -4.81 10.18
C PRO A 332 -26.73 -4.89 8.67
N ARG A 333 -25.75 -4.66 7.80
CA ARG A 333 -25.87 -4.86 6.34
C ARG A 333 -25.57 -6.29 5.92
N ALA A 334 -24.93 -7.11 6.76
CA ALA A 334 -24.57 -8.47 6.40
C ALA A 334 -25.77 -9.29 5.90
N ASP A 335 -25.57 -9.97 4.77
CA ASP A 335 -26.54 -10.84 4.14
C ASP A 335 -25.90 -12.23 3.95
N PRO A 336 -26.48 -13.30 4.54
CA PRO A 336 -26.00 -14.67 4.31
C PRO A 336 -26.00 -15.10 2.84
N ALA A 337 -26.80 -14.47 1.97
CA ALA A 337 -26.82 -14.74 0.53
C ALA A 337 -25.65 -14.06 -0.21
N ASP A 338 -25.09 -12.99 0.36
CA ASP A 338 -23.94 -12.27 -0.17
C ASP A 338 -22.90 -11.97 0.94
N PRO A 339 -22.26 -13.02 1.47
CA PRO A 339 -21.33 -12.86 2.58
C PRO A 339 -20.01 -12.21 2.16
N LEU A 340 -19.80 -11.89 0.87
CA LEU A 340 -18.61 -11.18 0.39
C LEU A 340 -18.62 -9.70 0.82
N HIS A 341 -19.81 -9.09 0.83
CA HIS A 341 -19.99 -7.66 1.12
C HIS A 341 -20.46 -7.38 2.57
N ALA A 342 -20.41 -8.39 3.44
CA ALA A 342 -20.58 -8.20 4.87
C ALA A 342 -19.44 -7.33 5.44
N GLU A 343 -19.75 -6.54 6.46
CA GLU A 343 -18.87 -5.49 7.00
C GLU A 343 -17.49 -6.01 7.41
N SER A 344 -17.40 -7.25 7.88
CA SER A 344 -16.15 -7.86 8.37
C SER A 344 -15.18 -8.27 7.26
N ARG A 345 -15.57 -8.23 5.99
CA ARG A 345 -14.87 -8.99 4.94
C ARG A 345 -13.71 -8.25 4.32
N ALA A 346 -12.59 -8.98 4.22
CA ALA A 346 -11.33 -8.55 3.64
C ALA A 346 -10.75 -7.37 4.40
N VAL A 347 -10.21 -7.67 5.58
CA VAL A 347 -9.53 -6.67 6.40
C VAL A 347 -8.23 -6.27 5.71
N MET A 348 -8.23 -5.12 5.06
CA MET A 348 -7.12 -4.71 4.20
C MET A 348 -6.03 -4.03 5.02
N GLU A 349 -6.28 -2.80 5.43
CA GLU A 349 -5.32 -2.01 6.21
C GLU A 349 -5.70 -1.89 7.68
N THR A 350 -4.68 -1.69 8.51
CA THR A 350 -4.82 -1.39 9.93
C THR A 350 -3.95 -0.20 10.30
N THR A 351 -4.38 0.58 11.27
CA THR A 351 -3.59 1.68 11.83
C THR A 351 -3.75 1.76 13.34
N VAL A 352 -2.74 2.25 14.03
CA VAL A 352 -2.77 2.44 15.48
C VAL A 352 -3.05 3.90 15.82
N THR A 353 -3.56 4.14 17.03
CA THR A 353 -3.42 5.45 17.68
C THR A 353 -1.95 5.67 18.04
N ASN A 354 -1.50 6.92 18.13
CA ASN A 354 -0.09 7.31 18.21
C ASN A 354 0.29 7.91 19.56
N LEU A 355 -0.62 8.64 20.22
CA LEU A 355 -0.31 9.39 21.42
C LEU A 355 -0.14 8.49 22.66
N PRO A 356 0.70 8.90 23.63
CA PRO A 356 0.78 8.23 24.91
C PRO A 356 -0.60 8.14 25.59
N GLY A 357 -0.93 6.96 26.11
CA GLY A 357 -2.22 6.70 26.75
C GLY A 357 -3.32 6.24 25.80
N HIS A 358 -3.25 6.57 24.50
CA HIS A 358 -4.07 5.92 23.50
C HIS A 358 -3.44 4.57 23.15
N LYS A 359 -4.18 3.49 23.31
CA LYS A 359 -3.73 2.12 23.01
C LYS A 359 -4.58 1.46 21.92
N GLY A 360 -5.42 2.25 21.26
CA GLY A 360 -6.37 1.72 20.31
C GLY A 360 -5.76 1.48 18.94
N ALA A 361 -6.48 0.70 18.14
CA ALA A 361 -6.18 0.49 16.73
C ALA A 361 -7.47 0.41 15.92
N PHE A 362 -7.36 0.77 14.64
CA PHE A 362 -8.39 0.69 13.62
C PHE A 362 -8.05 -0.38 12.59
N ALA A 363 -9.09 -0.98 12.03
CA ALA A 363 -8.98 -1.92 10.93
C ALA A 363 -10.06 -1.61 9.91
N GLN A 364 -9.68 -1.52 8.63
CA GLN A 364 -10.63 -1.29 7.55
C GLN A 364 -10.90 -2.53 6.75
N THR A 365 -12.09 -2.62 6.15
CA THR A 365 -12.46 -3.70 5.25
C THR A 365 -12.66 -3.20 3.82
N MET A 366 -12.07 -3.91 2.86
CA MET A 366 -12.15 -3.55 1.44
C MET A 366 -13.52 -3.87 0.85
N GLN A 367 -13.94 -5.13 0.91
CA GLN A 367 -15.25 -5.56 0.39
C GLN A 367 -16.37 -5.19 1.36
N GLY A 368 -16.11 -5.27 2.66
CA GLY A 368 -17.08 -4.88 3.68
C GLY A 368 -17.40 -3.38 3.64
N GLY A 369 -16.41 -2.51 3.38
CA GLY A 369 -16.59 -1.06 3.38
C GLY A 369 -16.96 -0.51 4.76
N ALA A 370 -16.23 -0.95 5.77
CA ALA A 370 -16.42 -0.56 7.16
C ALA A 370 -15.08 -0.30 7.87
N VAL A 371 -15.14 0.41 8.99
CA VAL A 371 -14.02 0.62 9.90
C VAL A 371 -14.37 0.08 11.28
N PHE A 372 -13.45 -0.69 11.85
CA PHE A 372 -13.54 -1.30 13.16
C PHE A 372 -12.50 -0.66 14.08
N TYR A 373 -12.79 -0.67 15.37
CA TYR A 373 -11.91 -0.11 16.40
C TYR A 373 -11.84 -1.02 17.62
N THR A 374 -10.64 -1.15 18.17
CA THR A 374 -10.42 -1.63 19.52
C THR A 374 -9.72 -0.54 20.33
N PRO A 375 -10.12 -0.27 21.59
CA PRO A 375 -9.50 0.77 22.40
C PRO A 375 -8.19 0.35 23.07
N ASP A 376 -7.88 -0.95 23.16
CA ASP A 376 -6.66 -1.44 23.78
C ASP A 376 -6.11 -2.71 23.10
N ILE A 377 -5.09 -2.54 22.26
CA ILE A 377 -4.35 -3.64 21.61
C ILE A 377 -3.46 -4.43 22.59
N THR A 378 -3.23 -3.89 23.79
CA THR A 378 -2.47 -4.56 24.86
C THR A 378 -3.33 -5.50 25.68
N ALA A 379 -4.65 -5.50 25.49
CA ALA A 379 -5.54 -6.50 26.08
C ALA A 379 -5.14 -7.92 25.65
N LYS A 380 -5.41 -8.91 26.51
CA LYS A 380 -5.19 -10.33 26.19
C LYS A 380 -6.07 -10.76 25.00
N GLU A 381 -7.30 -10.25 24.98
CA GLU A 381 -8.31 -10.49 23.95
C GLU A 381 -8.86 -9.11 23.54
N PRO A 382 -8.24 -8.43 22.56
CA PRO A 382 -8.73 -7.14 22.08
C PRO A 382 -10.14 -7.28 21.50
N HIS A 383 -11.08 -6.47 21.98
CA HIS A 383 -12.46 -6.46 21.49
C HIS A 383 -12.62 -5.41 20.41
N TRP A 384 -13.09 -5.83 19.24
CA TRP A 384 -13.28 -4.98 18.07
C TRP A 384 -14.77 -4.73 17.83
N ILE A 385 -15.14 -3.47 17.59
CA ILE A 385 -16.49 -3.08 17.18
C ILE A 385 -16.46 -2.28 15.89
N GLN A 386 -17.51 -2.41 15.07
CA GLN A 386 -17.71 -1.50 13.95
C GLN A 386 -17.98 -0.10 14.49
N VAL A 387 -17.21 0.88 14.04
CA VAL A 387 -17.35 2.29 14.42
C VAL A 387 -17.73 3.19 13.26
N PHE A 388 -17.50 2.76 12.02
CA PHE A 388 -17.88 3.51 10.83
C PHE A 388 -18.27 2.58 9.67
N ASP A 389 -19.11 3.08 8.76
CA ASP A 389 -19.48 2.43 7.51
C ASP A 389 -19.36 3.44 6.37
N ASP A 390 -18.80 3.02 5.25
CA ASP A 390 -18.49 3.91 4.12
C ASP A 390 -19.74 4.54 3.51
N GLY A 391 -20.90 3.89 3.69
CA GLY A 391 -22.20 4.42 3.30
C GLY A 391 -22.50 5.80 3.85
N ALA A 392 -21.94 6.13 5.03
CA ALA A 392 -22.06 7.43 5.66
C ALA A 392 -21.21 8.53 5.00
N ALA A 393 -20.10 8.18 4.35
CA ALA A 393 -19.22 9.12 3.65
C ALA A 393 -19.62 9.33 2.18
N ASN A 394 -20.28 8.35 1.56
CA ASN A 394 -20.55 8.32 0.13
C ASN A 394 -21.13 9.61 -0.44
N LYS A 395 -22.15 10.20 0.20
CA LYS A 395 -22.79 11.44 -0.26
C LYS A 395 -21.93 12.69 -0.06
N ALA A 396 -21.04 12.68 0.94
CA ALA A 396 -20.07 13.74 1.15
C ALA A 396 -18.98 13.71 0.07
N ILE A 397 -18.61 12.51 -0.40
CA ILE A 397 -17.67 12.33 -1.52
C ILE A 397 -18.31 12.78 -2.83
N HIS A 398 -19.51 12.26 -3.15
CA HIS A 398 -20.21 12.61 -4.38
C HIS A 398 -21.74 12.58 -4.17
N PRO A 399 -22.47 13.67 -4.46
CA PRO A 399 -23.89 13.78 -4.14
C PRO A 399 -24.81 12.70 -4.73
N ASN A 400 -24.41 12.11 -5.87
CA ASN A 400 -25.19 11.07 -6.55
C ASN A 400 -24.90 9.65 -6.05
N ASN A 401 -23.97 9.47 -5.11
CA ASN A 401 -23.74 8.16 -4.52
C ASN A 401 -24.94 7.74 -3.65
N ASP A 402 -25.19 6.43 -3.59
CA ASP A 402 -26.07 5.86 -2.57
C ASP A 402 -25.39 5.87 -1.19
N SER A 403 -26.10 5.39 -0.16
CA SER A 403 -25.56 5.29 1.20
C SER A 403 -25.15 3.86 1.58
N ASN A 404 -24.86 2.98 0.62
CA ASN A 404 -24.40 1.63 0.89
C ASN A 404 -22.86 1.56 0.86
N GLY A 405 -22.24 1.21 2.00
CA GLY A 405 -20.79 1.04 2.09
C GLY A 405 -20.26 -0.26 1.51
N GLY A 406 -21.09 -1.29 1.31
CA GLY A 406 -20.64 -2.57 0.77
C GLY A 406 -19.98 -2.40 -0.59
N GLY A 407 -18.81 -3.04 -0.77
CA GLY A 407 -18.04 -2.98 -2.02
C GLY A 407 -17.40 -1.62 -2.32
N SER A 408 -17.20 -0.76 -1.31
CA SER A 408 -16.53 0.55 -1.51
C SER A 408 -15.04 0.44 -1.84
N ASN A 409 -14.43 -0.74 -1.63
CA ASN A 409 -13.03 -1.03 -1.95
C ASN A 409 -12.05 -0.06 -1.26
N GLY A 410 -12.13 0.03 0.06
CA GLY A 410 -11.16 0.80 0.84
C GLY A 410 -9.78 0.17 0.80
N GLY A 411 -8.78 0.97 0.40
CA GLY A 411 -7.40 0.50 0.19
C GLY A 411 -6.36 1.14 1.09
N TRP A 412 -6.66 2.28 1.72
CA TRP A 412 -5.77 2.91 2.69
C TRP A 412 -6.51 3.55 3.86
N ILE A 413 -5.99 3.35 5.08
CA ILE A 413 -6.45 4.00 6.31
C ILE A 413 -5.26 4.40 7.17
N GLN A 414 -5.29 5.59 7.76
CA GLN A 414 -4.19 6.05 8.59
C GLN A 414 -4.65 7.05 9.65
N THR A 415 -4.28 6.81 10.91
CA THR A 415 -4.50 7.76 11.99
C THR A 415 -3.54 8.93 11.85
N SER A 416 -4.01 10.16 12.04
CA SER A 416 -3.15 11.34 12.13
C SER A 416 -2.17 11.20 13.31
N PRO A 417 -0.93 11.70 13.20
CA PRO A 417 0.04 11.56 14.29
C PRO A 417 -0.42 12.16 15.63
N ASP A 418 -1.29 13.18 15.59
CA ASP A 418 -1.91 13.81 16.76
C ASP A 418 -3.23 13.15 17.22
N ASP A 419 -3.61 12.00 16.64
CA ASP A 419 -4.80 11.20 16.96
C ASP A 419 -6.15 11.94 16.87
N LYS A 420 -6.23 13.02 16.09
CA LYS A 420 -7.51 13.72 15.87
C LYS A 420 -8.31 13.16 14.73
N TYR A 421 -7.62 12.72 13.69
CA TYR A 421 -8.24 12.35 12.43
C TYR A 421 -7.88 10.94 12.01
N LEU A 422 -8.78 10.33 11.24
CA LEU A 422 -8.55 9.09 10.52
C LEU A 422 -8.75 9.37 9.03
N TYR A 423 -7.68 9.23 8.26
CA TYR A 423 -7.67 9.44 6.82
C TYR A 423 -8.03 8.14 6.11
N ARG A 424 -8.82 8.21 5.04
CA ARG A 424 -9.25 7.02 4.31
C ARG A 424 -9.38 7.27 2.80
N ALA A 425 -8.86 6.32 2.01
CA ALA A 425 -9.00 6.29 0.56
C ALA A 425 -9.88 5.11 0.12
N ILE A 426 -10.85 5.39 -0.76
CA ILE A 426 -11.72 4.37 -1.36
C ILE A 426 -11.75 4.49 -2.88
N THR A 427 -11.71 3.33 -3.55
CA THR A 427 -11.90 3.27 -5.00
C THR A 427 -13.36 3.57 -5.38
N GLY A 428 -14.27 3.32 -4.44
CA GLY A 428 -15.70 3.28 -4.70
C GLY A 428 -16.09 1.95 -5.33
N ARG A 429 -17.34 1.90 -5.79
CA ARG A 429 -17.94 0.66 -6.26
C ARG A 429 -18.21 0.73 -7.77
N SER A 430 -17.73 -0.28 -8.49
CA SER A 430 -18.04 -0.44 -9.91
C SER A 430 -19.53 -0.72 -10.12
N LYS A 431 -20.06 -0.33 -11.28
CA LYS A 431 -21.43 -0.68 -11.68
C LYS A 431 -21.62 -2.19 -11.66
N GLY A 432 -22.76 -2.65 -11.16
CA GLY A 432 -23.10 -4.07 -11.13
C GLY A 432 -22.50 -4.87 -9.97
N ALA A 433 -21.70 -4.26 -9.08
CA ALA A 433 -20.94 -5.00 -8.07
C ALA A 433 -21.83 -5.69 -7.03
N LEU A 434 -22.93 -5.05 -6.61
CA LEU A 434 -23.92 -5.63 -5.71
C LEU A 434 -25.12 -6.28 -6.43
N GLY A 435 -25.01 -6.48 -7.74
CA GLY A 435 -26.06 -7.02 -8.59
C GLY A 435 -26.36 -6.14 -9.81
N PRO A 436 -27.14 -6.64 -10.79
CA PRO A 436 -27.27 -6.01 -12.12
C PRO A 436 -27.72 -4.55 -12.13
N ASP A 437 -28.49 -4.13 -11.13
CA ASP A 437 -29.06 -2.78 -11.02
C ASP A 437 -28.20 -1.82 -10.17
N ASP A 438 -27.05 -2.27 -9.64
CA ASP A 438 -26.16 -1.43 -8.83
C ASP A 438 -25.53 -0.31 -9.69
N PRO A 439 -25.85 0.98 -9.41
CA PRO A 439 -25.30 2.10 -10.17
C PRO A 439 -23.81 2.35 -9.89
N GLY A 440 -23.25 1.67 -8.86
CA GLY A 440 -21.92 1.91 -8.34
C GLY A 440 -21.80 3.25 -7.60
N THR A 441 -20.60 3.54 -7.11
CA THR A 441 -20.30 4.78 -6.36
C THR A 441 -18.96 5.36 -6.80
N THR A 442 -18.91 6.69 -6.89
CA THR A 442 -17.66 7.43 -7.03
C THR A 442 -16.87 7.33 -5.74
N GLY A 443 -15.59 6.96 -5.86
CA GLY A 443 -14.65 6.93 -4.74
C GLY A 443 -13.95 8.27 -4.51
N GLY A 444 -13.01 8.28 -3.57
CA GLY A 444 -12.30 9.48 -3.17
C GLY A 444 -11.57 9.31 -1.84
N VAL A 445 -11.24 10.45 -1.23
CA VAL A 445 -10.60 10.51 0.08
C VAL A 445 -11.55 11.19 1.04
N TYR A 446 -11.64 10.70 2.28
CA TYR A 446 -12.37 11.38 3.33
C TYR A 446 -11.65 11.29 4.68
N VAL A 447 -12.03 12.19 5.57
CA VAL A 447 -11.45 12.36 6.90
C VAL A 447 -12.53 12.19 7.95
N LEU A 448 -12.25 11.37 8.94
CA LEU A 448 -13.09 11.21 10.12
C LEU A 448 -12.45 11.92 11.31
N ASP A 449 -13.25 12.68 12.07
CA ASP A 449 -12.90 13.08 13.43
C ASP A 449 -13.12 11.90 14.37
N ILE A 450 -12.07 11.50 15.09
CA ILE A 450 -12.07 10.37 16.02
C ILE A 450 -11.92 10.80 17.48
N GLN A 451 -11.88 12.10 17.79
CA GLN A 451 -11.53 12.58 19.12
C GLN A 451 -12.52 12.14 20.20
N LYS A 452 -13.84 12.14 19.88
CA LYS A 452 -14.86 11.65 20.82
C LYS A 452 -14.72 10.16 21.10
N LEU A 453 -14.42 9.38 20.06
CA LEU A 453 -14.20 7.94 20.17
C LEU A 453 -13.05 7.64 21.13
N LEU A 454 -11.92 8.34 20.96
CA LEU A 454 -10.76 8.15 21.82
C LEU A 454 -11.00 8.65 23.26
N ALA A 455 -11.74 9.74 23.41
CA ALA A 455 -12.10 10.29 24.72
C ALA A 455 -13.03 9.37 25.55
N ALA A 456 -13.73 8.42 24.91
CA ALA A 456 -14.56 7.45 25.62
C ALA A 456 -13.74 6.48 26.49
N GLY A 457 -12.44 6.33 26.25
CA GLY A 457 -11.52 5.58 27.10
C GLY A 457 -11.10 4.22 26.54
N ASP A 458 -10.59 3.36 27.42
CA ASP A 458 -9.84 2.14 27.07
C ASP A 458 -10.70 0.87 26.93
N LYS A 459 -12.03 1.02 26.94
CA LYS A 459 -12.99 -0.09 26.93
C LYS A 459 -14.12 0.16 25.95
N VAL A 460 -14.49 -0.90 25.22
CA VAL A 460 -15.58 -0.86 24.24
C VAL A 460 -16.91 -0.48 24.90
N GLU A 461 -17.11 -0.92 26.14
CA GLU A 461 -18.31 -0.65 26.92
C GLU A 461 -18.50 0.83 27.26
N ASN A 462 -17.42 1.62 27.25
CA ASN A 462 -17.48 3.06 27.53
C ASN A 462 -17.89 3.89 26.31
N ILE A 463 -17.70 3.34 25.10
CA ILE A 463 -18.02 4.04 23.84
C ILE A 463 -19.54 4.13 23.73
N ASN A 464 -20.09 5.34 23.62
CA ASN A 464 -21.51 5.55 23.39
C ASN A 464 -21.83 5.53 21.89
N GLY A 465 -22.96 4.91 21.53
CA GLY A 465 -23.38 4.75 20.14
C GLY A 465 -22.92 3.43 19.52
N ARG A 466 -23.70 2.89 18.58
CA ARG A 466 -23.44 1.62 17.89
C ARG A 466 -24.02 1.66 16.49
N ILE A 467 -23.39 0.97 15.54
CA ILE A 467 -23.94 0.68 14.21
C ILE A 467 -24.63 -0.69 14.27
N ASP A 468 -25.89 -0.68 14.69
CA ASP A 468 -26.71 -1.88 14.96
C ASP A 468 -27.93 -2.00 14.02
N THR A 469 -28.09 -1.03 13.11
CA THR A 469 -29.19 -0.94 12.15
C THR A 469 -28.64 -0.43 10.81
N LYS A 470 -29.29 -0.80 9.71
CA LYS A 470 -28.88 -0.39 8.36
C LYS A 470 -28.92 1.13 8.20
N GLU A 471 -29.90 1.80 8.79
CA GLU A 471 -30.00 3.26 8.83
C GLU A 471 -28.77 3.89 9.49
N LYS A 472 -28.29 3.34 10.61
CA LYS A 472 -27.08 3.85 11.28
C LYS A 472 -25.82 3.61 10.44
N SER A 473 -25.72 2.51 9.69
CA SER A 473 -24.63 2.32 8.71
C SER A 473 -24.66 3.44 7.65
N GLN A 474 -25.85 3.78 7.16
CA GLN A 474 -26.01 4.81 6.12
C GLN A 474 -25.73 6.25 6.61
N GLN A 475 -25.82 6.49 7.92
CA GLN A 475 -25.78 7.84 8.51
C GLN A 475 -24.55 8.10 9.39
N GLY A 476 -23.70 7.10 9.64
CA GLY A 476 -22.49 7.24 10.46
C GLY A 476 -22.73 7.06 11.96
N GLY A 477 -23.85 6.41 12.33
CA GLY A 477 -24.20 6.15 13.72
C GLY A 477 -24.50 7.44 14.52
N GLY A 478 -23.85 7.60 15.68
CA GLY A 478 -24.04 8.72 16.61
C GLY A 478 -23.26 8.52 17.91
N GLY A 479 -23.39 9.44 18.87
CA GLY A 479 -22.67 9.38 20.14
C GLY A 479 -21.18 9.73 19.99
N ASP A 480 -20.32 8.79 20.38
CA ASP A 480 -18.86 8.93 20.33
C ASP A 480 -18.26 8.42 19.02
N LEU A 481 -19.08 7.86 18.12
CA LEU A 481 -18.60 7.31 16.85
C LEU A 481 -18.00 8.39 15.92
N PRO A 482 -17.03 8.02 15.07
CA PRO A 482 -16.38 8.97 14.17
C PRO A 482 -17.34 9.68 13.22
N THR A 483 -17.05 10.94 12.90
CA THR A 483 -17.86 11.75 11.99
C THR A 483 -17.04 12.28 10.83
N VAL A 484 -17.64 12.31 9.62
CA VAL A 484 -16.99 12.88 8.43
C VAL A 484 -16.83 14.39 8.58
N VAL A 485 -15.59 14.88 8.51
CA VAL A 485 -15.26 16.32 8.59
C VAL A 485 -14.73 16.89 7.27
N GLY A 486 -14.29 16.02 6.36
CA GLY A 486 -13.87 16.39 5.02
C GLY A 486 -13.99 15.22 4.06
N ALA A 487 -14.26 15.52 2.80
CA ALA A 487 -14.30 14.55 1.71
C ALA A 487 -13.95 15.24 0.39
N ALA A 488 -13.22 14.54 -0.47
CA ALA A 488 -12.88 15.00 -1.81
C ALA A 488 -12.99 13.82 -2.79
N PRO A 489 -13.80 13.92 -3.85
CA PRO A 489 -13.86 12.90 -4.88
C PRO A 489 -12.57 12.92 -5.72
N ILE A 490 -12.14 11.74 -6.12
CA ILE A 490 -11.16 11.56 -7.20
C ILE A 490 -11.92 10.94 -8.36
N ASN A 491 -11.72 11.49 -9.57
CA ASN A 491 -12.51 11.13 -10.76
C ASN A 491 -14.04 11.24 -10.52
N PRO A 492 -14.54 12.45 -10.19
CA PRO A 492 -15.94 12.66 -9.82
C PRO A 492 -16.89 12.18 -10.92
N GLY A 493 -17.92 11.43 -10.53
CA GLY A 493 -18.92 10.89 -11.46
C GLY A 493 -18.53 9.58 -12.14
N THR A 494 -17.34 9.03 -11.86
CA THR A 494 -16.90 7.72 -12.37
C THR A 494 -17.01 6.65 -11.27
N PRO A 495 -17.97 5.72 -11.35
CA PRO A 495 -18.09 4.63 -10.39
C PRO A 495 -16.86 3.72 -10.39
N GLY A 496 -16.35 3.39 -9.20
CA GLY A 496 -15.14 2.57 -9.04
C GLY A 496 -13.87 3.23 -9.59
N GLY A 497 -13.85 4.56 -9.76
CA GLY A 497 -12.72 5.30 -10.31
C GLY A 497 -11.88 6.07 -9.30
N GLY A 498 -12.14 5.93 -8.00
CA GLY A 498 -11.38 6.59 -6.93
C GLY A 498 -10.02 5.95 -6.64
N PRO A 499 -9.23 6.50 -5.71
CA PRO A 499 -7.92 5.98 -5.36
C PRO A 499 -8.00 4.64 -4.64
N HIS A 500 -6.89 3.91 -4.62
CA HIS A 500 -6.75 2.71 -3.81
C HIS A 500 -5.83 2.98 -2.62
N TRP A 501 -4.64 3.55 -2.86
CA TRP A 501 -3.65 3.80 -1.82
C TRP A 501 -3.58 5.28 -1.43
N GLY A 502 -2.86 5.58 -0.35
CA GLY A 502 -2.54 6.93 0.07
C GLY A 502 -1.32 7.06 0.96
N ALA A 503 -0.89 8.30 1.18
CA ALA A 503 0.13 8.68 2.15
C ALA A 503 -0.15 10.08 2.69
N TYR A 504 0.23 10.34 3.94
CA TYR A 504 0.18 11.69 4.50
C TYR A 504 1.57 12.33 4.51
N ASP A 505 1.59 13.64 4.36
CA ASP A 505 2.79 14.47 4.40
C ASP A 505 3.11 14.88 5.85
N ASN A 506 4.14 14.27 6.43
CA ASN A 506 4.62 14.57 7.78
C ASN A 506 5.69 15.68 7.82
N PHE A 507 5.84 16.50 6.78
CA PHE A 507 6.88 17.54 6.72
C PHE A 507 6.33 18.95 6.51
N VAL A 508 6.83 19.88 7.32
CA VAL A 508 6.58 21.33 7.17
C VAL A 508 7.91 22.08 7.04
N LEU A 509 7.94 23.10 6.18
CA LEU A 509 9.10 23.98 6.06
C LEU A 509 9.09 24.99 7.21
N GLY A 510 10.14 24.99 8.02
CA GLY A 510 10.32 25.94 9.13
C GLY A 510 10.91 27.27 8.68
N ASP A 511 10.81 28.27 9.56
CA ASP A 511 11.38 29.61 9.35
C ASP A 511 12.92 29.60 9.26
N ASP A 512 13.57 28.53 9.74
CA ASP A 512 15.01 28.31 9.59
C ASP A 512 15.41 27.79 8.20
N GLY A 513 14.42 27.60 7.32
CA GLY A 513 14.57 27.13 5.95
C GLY A 513 14.78 25.62 5.83
N PHE A 514 14.68 24.83 6.91
CA PHE A 514 14.72 23.36 6.89
C PHE A 514 13.32 22.78 6.99
N TYR A 515 13.12 21.57 6.46
CA TYR A 515 11.93 20.81 6.80
C TYR A 515 12.06 20.29 8.23
N HIS A 516 10.92 20.14 8.88
CA HIS A 516 10.75 19.54 10.20
C HIS A 516 9.61 18.54 10.12
N GLU A 517 9.70 17.47 10.90
CA GLU A 517 8.57 16.57 11.08
C GLU A 517 7.43 17.27 11.82
N THR A 518 6.19 17.04 11.39
CA THR A 518 4.98 17.61 11.99
C THR A 518 3.99 16.53 12.37
N ASP A 519 3.28 16.76 13.47
CA ASP A 519 2.17 15.92 13.92
C ASP A 519 0.84 16.27 13.24
N LYS A 520 0.83 17.35 12.45
CA LYS A 520 -0.34 17.89 11.74
C LYS A 520 -0.06 17.92 10.24
N PRO A 521 -0.34 16.81 9.53
CA PRO A 521 -0.20 16.75 8.09
C PRO A 521 -1.04 17.83 7.39
N GLN A 522 -0.50 18.39 6.32
CA GLN A 522 -1.17 19.43 5.51
C GLN A 522 -1.51 18.95 4.10
N HIS A 523 -0.98 17.80 3.71
CA HIS A 523 -1.25 17.20 2.41
C HIS A 523 -1.42 15.69 2.53
N LEU A 524 -2.21 15.15 1.62
CA LEU A 524 -2.30 13.72 1.36
C LEU A 524 -1.94 13.48 -0.10
N ALA A 525 -1.20 12.42 -0.39
CA ALA A 525 -1.07 11.86 -1.74
C ALA A 525 -1.94 10.61 -1.84
N VAL A 526 -2.48 10.36 -3.03
CA VAL A 526 -3.22 9.14 -3.33
C VAL A 526 -2.94 8.65 -4.74
N SER A 527 -2.88 7.34 -4.91
CA SER A 527 -2.73 6.68 -6.21
C SER A 527 -3.96 5.81 -6.55
N ASN A 528 -4.20 5.64 -7.84
CA ASN A 528 -5.30 4.82 -8.35
C ASN A 528 -4.78 3.64 -9.17
N TYR A 529 -4.41 2.60 -8.43
CA TYR A 529 -4.05 1.28 -8.90
C TYR A 529 -4.17 0.32 -7.71
N PHE A 530 -4.67 -0.91 -7.92
CA PHE A 530 -4.70 -1.91 -6.86
C PHE A 530 -3.64 -2.99 -7.09
N VAL A 531 -3.91 -3.94 -7.97
CA VAL A 531 -2.95 -5.01 -8.26
C VAL A 531 -3.33 -5.57 -9.62
N ALA A 532 -2.33 -5.84 -10.45
CA ALA A 532 -2.50 -6.50 -11.71
C ALA A 532 -3.27 -7.80 -11.51
N ARG A 533 -4.00 -8.19 -12.56
CA ARG A 533 -4.81 -9.42 -12.63
C ARG A 533 -6.08 -9.39 -11.75
N SER A 534 -6.19 -8.57 -10.70
CA SER A 534 -7.43 -8.46 -9.88
C SER A 534 -8.65 -7.95 -10.67
N GLY A 535 -8.42 -7.18 -11.74
CA GLY A 535 -9.47 -6.49 -12.49
C GLY A 535 -9.79 -5.08 -11.98
N LEU A 536 -9.14 -4.61 -10.91
CA LEU A 536 -9.17 -3.22 -10.45
C LEU A 536 -7.88 -2.52 -10.92
N ASP A 537 -7.91 -2.01 -12.15
CA ASP A 537 -6.75 -1.36 -12.83
C ASP A 537 -6.60 0.10 -12.37
N GLY A 538 -7.71 0.84 -12.23
CA GLY A 538 -7.67 2.28 -11.94
C GLY A 538 -7.31 3.12 -13.17
N ASP A 539 -6.95 4.39 -12.95
CA ASP A 539 -6.52 5.33 -14.00
C ASP A 539 -5.02 5.65 -13.95
N HIS A 540 -4.27 5.01 -13.06
CA HIS A 540 -2.82 5.14 -12.86
C HIS A 540 -2.38 6.60 -12.65
N LYS A 541 -3.19 7.40 -11.94
CA LYS A 541 -2.81 8.75 -11.53
C LYS A 541 -2.38 8.79 -10.08
N VAL A 542 -1.45 9.70 -9.80
CA VAL A 542 -1.12 10.14 -8.44
C VAL A 542 -1.64 11.56 -8.25
N ASN A 543 -2.52 11.76 -7.29
CA ASN A 543 -3.10 13.06 -6.95
C ASN A 543 -2.59 13.54 -5.60
N LEU A 544 -2.47 14.86 -5.45
CA LEU A 544 -2.25 15.50 -4.15
C LEU A 544 -3.54 16.18 -3.69
N LEU A 545 -3.80 16.14 -2.39
CA LEU A 545 -4.89 16.84 -1.73
C LEU A 545 -4.34 17.76 -0.65
N ASN A 546 -4.87 18.97 -0.57
CA ASN A 546 -4.70 19.86 0.56
C ASN A 546 -5.58 19.39 1.71
N LEU A 547 -5.01 19.33 2.91
CA LEU A 547 -5.68 18.97 4.16
C LEU A 547 -5.68 20.18 5.10
N GLY A 548 -6.88 20.69 5.39
CA GLY A 548 -7.09 21.75 6.36
C GLY A 548 -6.94 21.25 7.80
N GLN A 549 -6.61 22.16 8.71
CA GLN A 549 -6.54 21.84 10.16
C GLN A 549 -7.90 21.37 10.74
N ASP A 550 -9.00 21.72 10.08
CA ASP A 550 -10.37 21.30 10.39
C ASP A 550 -10.76 19.98 9.69
N GLY A 551 -9.80 19.29 9.06
CA GLY A 551 -10.01 18.03 8.36
C GLY A 551 -10.60 18.18 6.95
N LYS A 552 -10.86 19.39 6.47
CA LYS A 552 -11.37 19.59 5.11
C LYS A 552 -10.34 19.21 4.05
N LEU A 553 -10.82 18.58 2.98
CA LEU A 553 -10.00 18.14 1.86
C LEU A 553 -10.34 18.90 0.58
N ALA A 554 -9.31 19.17 -0.23
CA ALA A 554 -9.47 19.63 -1.59
C ALA A 554 -8.35 19.10 -2.47
N VAL A 555 -8.67 18.53 -3.63
CA VAL A 555 -7.67 18.13 -4.62
C VAL A 555 -6.84 19.35 -5.03
N ASP A 556 -5.51 19.26 -4.92
CA ASP A 556 -4.61 20.32 -5.32
C ASP A 556 -4.66 20.52 -6.84
N GLN A 557 -5.22 21.66 -7.25
CA GLN A 557 -5.37 22.02 -8.65
C GLN A 557 -4.06 22.45 -9.31
N ASN A 558 -2.97 22.63 -8.56
CA ASN A 558 -1.67 23.06 -9.08
C ASN A 558 -0.70 21.88 -9.28
N PHE A 559 -0.95 20.74 -8.63
CA PHE A 559 -0.17 19.52 -8.84
C PHE A 559 -0.61 18.89 -10.17
N ARG A 560 0.13 19.19 -11.24
CA ARG A 560 -0.26 18.87 -12.62
C ARG A 560 0.82 18.10 -13.35
N ASP A 561 0.37 17.15 -14.15
CA ASP A 561 1.21 16.38 -15.05
C ASP A 561 1.91 17.28 -16.08
N GLU A 562 3.23 17.13 -16.19
CA GLU A 562 4.10 17.97 -17.02
C GLU A 562 3.87 17.87 -18.53
N PHE A 563 3.19 16.82 -19.02
CA PHE A 563 2.94 16.62 -20.45
C PHE A 563 1.51 16.94 -20.85
N THR A 564 0.54 16.57 -20.01
CA THR A 564 -0.89 16.74 -20.29
C THR A 564 -1.46 18.02 -19.67
N GLY A 565 -0.80 18.61 -18.67
CA GLY A 565 -1.29 19.74 -17.90
C GLY A 565 -2.52 19.42 -17.03
N GLN A 566 -2.94 18.15 -16.97
CA GLN A 566 -4.07 17.71 -16.16
C GLN A 566 -3.68 17.63 -14.69
N VAL A 567 -4.67 17.73 -13.80
CA VAL A 567 -4.48 17.55 -12.35
C VAL A 567 -4.11 16.10 -12.05
N GLY A 568 -3.10 15.92 -11.20
CA GLY A 568 -2.48 14.64 -10.89
C GLY A 568 -1.44 14.22 -11.92
N ILE A 569 -0.44 13.45 -11.48
CA ILE A 569 0.64 12.95 -12.33
C ILE A 569 0.17 11.66 -12.98
N ASN A 570 0.14 11.65 -14.31
CA ASN A 570 -0.36 10.52 -15.07
C ASN A 570 0.77 9.52 -15.33
N PHE A 571 0.63 8.27 -14.91
CA PHE A 571 1.61 7.22 -15.20
C PHE A 571 1.31 6.47 -16.51
N ASN A 572 0.17 6.73 -17.17
CA ASN A 572 -0.08 6.27 -18.53
C ASN A 572 0.67 7.12 -19.57
N ARG A 573 2.01 6.99 -19.59
CA ARG A 573 2.93 7.76 -20.43
C ARG A 573 3.55 6.88 -21.50
N LYS A 574 4.09 7.50 -22.56
CA LYS A 574 4.88 6.77 -23.58
C LYS A 574 6.36 6.68 -23.23
N THR A 575 6.86 7.65 -22.48
CA THR A 575 8.27 7.87 -22.24
C THR A 575 8.50 8.31 -20.81
N TRP A 576 9.56 7.77 -20.21
CA TRP A 576 10.08 8.09 -18.89
C TRP A 576 11.54 8.53 -19.00
N PRO A 577 12.14 9.12 -17.95
CA PRO A 577 13.56 9.41 -17.92
C PRO A 577 14.44 8.19 -18.22
N HIS A 578 13.98 6.98 -17.85
CA HIS A 578 14.67 5.72 -18.11
C HIS A 578 14.42 5.11 -19.50
N GLY A 579 13.53 5.68 -20.32
CA GLY A 579 13.28 5.22 -21.68
C GLY A 579 11.81 5.13 -22.07
N SER A 580 11.55 4.61 -23.27
CA SER A 580 10.22 4.49 -23.86
C SER A 580 9.54 3.15 -23.53
N PHE A 581 9.38 2.84 -22.24
CA PHE A 581 8.81 1.58 -21.78
C PHE A 581 7.28 1.58 -21.70
N GLY A 582 6.63 2.73 -21.89
CA GLY A 582 5.18 2.83 -21.93
C GLY A 582 4.55 3.16 -20.57
N ASN A 583 3.33 2.68 -20.37
CA ASN A 583 2.56 3.00 -19.17
C ASN A 583 3.23 2.36 -17.94
N ALA A 584 3.02 2.98 -16.78
CA ALA A 584 3.38 2.41 -15.50
C ALA A 584 2.18 2.48 -14.54
N LYS A 585 2.25 1.69 -13.47
CA LYS A 585 1.18 1.46 -12.49
C LYS A 585 1.69 1.89 -11.11
N PRO A 586 1.32 3.08 -10.62
CA PRO A 586 1.79 3.61 -9.34
C PRO A 586 0.98 2.99 -8.20
N HIS A 587 1.62 2.28 -7.27
CA HIS A 587 0.90 1.66 -6.15
C HIS A 587 1.10 2.42 -4.85
N SER A 588 2.30 2.38 -4.28
CA SER A 588 2.58 3.01 -2.99
C SER A 588 3.41 4.26 -3.13
N GLU A 589 3.12 5.25 -2.29
CA GLU A 589 3.84 6.51 -2.26
C GLU A 589 4.24 6.94 -0.85
N LEU A 590 5.30 7.74 -0.76
CA LEU A 590 5.88 8.25 0.48
C LEU A 590 6.40 9.67 0.29
N PHE A 591 6.08 10.56 1.24
CA PHE A 591 6.76 11.85 1.34
C PHE A 591 8.13 11.67 1.98
N VAL A 592 9.16 12.25 1.37
CA VAL A 592 10.55 12.11 1.82
C VAL A 592 11.29 13.44 1.61
N VAL A 593 12.20 13.74 2.53
CA VAL A 593 13.13 14.87 2.43
C VAL A 593 14.56 14.32 2.50
N ALA A 594 15.50 14.92 1.78
CA ALA A 594 16.91 14.53 1.92
C ALA A 594 17.40 14.78 3.35
N ASP A 595 18.28 13.93 3.89
CA ASP A 595 18.70 14.04 5.30
C ASP A 595 19.37 15.39 5.64
N ALA A 596 20.05 16.00 4.65
CA ALA A 596 20.68 17.31 4.76
C ALA A 596 19.66 18.47 4.83
N ASP A 597 18.41 18.20 4.45
CA ASP A 597 17.34 19.19 4.32
C ASP A 597 16.29 19.13 5.44
N LEU A 598 16.40 18.12 6.31
CA LEU A 598 15.51 17.87 7.44
C LEU A 598 16.26 18.11 8.77
N LYS A 599 15.63 18.73 9.76
CA LYS A 599 16.21 18.95 11.08
C LYS A 599 15.40 18.35 12.21
#